data_AF-A0A7X8UHD6-F1
#
_entry.id   AF-A0A7X8UHD6-F1
#
_cell.length_a   1.000
_cell.length_b   1.000
_cell.length_c   1.000
_cell.angle_alpha   90.00
_cell.angle_beta   90.00
_cell.angle_gamma   90.00
#
_symmetry.space_group_name_H-M   'P 1'
#
loop_
_entity.id
_entity.type
_entity.pdbx_description
1 polymer ?
#
loop_
_entity_poly.entity_id
_entity_poly.type
_entity_poly.pdbx_seq_one_letter_code
_entity_poly.pdbx_strand_id
1 'polypeptide(L)'
;MADERTGKEAGLDRRNFLKSAGVVVTGGTLGAGLTLTTEPAKASAAIPTTLTSFRCPICSADFATFSALQGHFGSAHPGRVMPVTTKLQVNGKECEVLIEPHWTLQRTLQYKLGLTGAKQMCDRGACGSCTVIIDGRAVLSCTTLAVECEG
;
A
#
# COMPACT_ATOMS: atom_id res chain seq x y z
N MET A 1 23.82 -54.18 16.72
CA MET A 1 23.01 -52.99 17.03
C MET A 1 23.17 -52.01 15.86
N ALA A 2 22.44 -52.07 14.75
CA ALA A 2 20.98 -51.94 14.59
C ALA A 2 20.42 -50.69 15.28
N ASP A 3 20.23 -49.61 14.51
CA ASP A 3 19.15 -48.65 14.72
C ASP A 3 18.63 -48.22 13.34
N GLU A 4 17.53 -48.85 12.95
CA GLU A 4 16.68 -48.50 11.83
C GLU A 4 15.88 -47.23 12.18
N ARG A 5 16.11 -46.14 11.44
CA ARG A 5 15.10 -45.07 11.30
C ARG A 5 14.43 -45.18 9.95
N THR A 6 13.43 -46.04 9.90
CA THR A 6 12.33 -46.02 8.97
C THR A 6 11.50 -44.76 9.22
N GLY A 7 11.60 -43.78 8.31
CA GLY A 7 10.80 -42.55 8.32
C GLY A 7 10.59 -42.10 6.87
N LYS A 8 9.46 -42.50 6.31
CA LYS A 8 9.01 -42.22 4.94
C LYS A 8 8.61 -40.74 4.82
N GLU A 9 9.58 -39.85 4.66
CA GLU A 9 9.31 -38.45 4.33
C GLU A 9 9.18 -38.32 2.81
N ALA A 10 7.95 -38.42 2.30
CA ALA A 10 7.63 -38.07 0.93
C ALA A 10 7.77 -36.55 0.75
N GLY A 11 9.01 -36.08 0.69
CA GLY A 11 9.35 -34.68 0.49
C GLY A 11 8.86 -34.21 -0.88
N LEU A 12 7.96 -33.22 -0.87
CA LEU A 12 7.52 -32.52 -2.07
C LEU A 12 8.71 -31.67 -2.59
N ASP A 13 9.61 -32.28 -3.36
CA ASP A 13 10.70 -31.57 -4.04
C ASP A 13 10.11 -30.60 -5.09
N ARG A 14 10.66 -29.39 -5.18
CA ARG A 14 10.23 -28.32 -6.10
C ARG A 14 10.18 -28.82 -7.55
N ARG A 15 11.07 -29.76 -7.88
CA ARG A 15 11.13 -30.43 -9.18
C ARG A 15 9.93 -31.35 -9.46
N ASN A 16 9.32 -31.95 -8.43
CA ASN A 16 8.16 -32.82 -8.58
C ASN A 16 6.85 -32.02 -8.67
N PHE A 17 6.76 -30.88 -7.98
CA PHE A 17 5.61 -29.97 -8.08
C PHE A 17 5.43 -29.38 -9.49
N LEU A 18 6.53 -28.98 -10.14
CA LEU A 18 6.52 -28.45 -11.51
C LEU A 18 6.16 -29.51 -12.56
N LYS A 19 6.40 -30.80 -12.28
CA LYS A 19 5.99 -31.91 -13.16
C LYS A 19 4.52 -32.29 -12.99
N SER A 20 3.95 -32.13 -11.79
CA SER A 20 2.53 -32.39 -11.53
C SER A 20 1.60 -31.23 -11.90
N ALA A 21 2.12 -30.00 -11.96
CA ALA A 21 1.43 -28.85 -12.53
C ALA A 21 1.48 -28.88 -14.07
N GLY A 22 0.95 -29.95 -14.65
CA GLY A 22 0.68 -30.04 -16.08
C GLY A 22 -0.48 -29.11 -16.43
N VAL A 23 -0.19 -27.84 -16.70
CA VAL A 23 -1.07 -27.01 -17.50
C VAL A 23 -1.00 -27.56 -18.92
N VAL A 24 -1.89 -28.49 -19.21
CA VAL A 24 -2.21 -28.94 -20.55
C VAL A 24 -3.06 -27.85 -21.18
N VAL A 25 -2.46 -27.05 -22.06
CA VAL A 25 -3.21 -26.16 -22.96
C VAL A 25 -3.72 -27.03 -24.12
N THR A 26 -4.79 -27.78 -23.89
CA THR A 26 -5.55 -28.38 -24.99
C THR A 26 -6.45 -27.31 -25.58
N GLY A 27 -6.12 -26.86 -26.79
CA GLY A 27 -6.98 -26.04 -27.62
C GLY A 27 -8.26 -26.80 -27.92
N GLY A 28 -9.33 -26.46 -27.20
CA GLY A 28 -10.68 -26.94 -27.43
C GLY A 28 -11.59 -25.75 -27.74
N THR A 29 -12.04 -25.65 -28.99
CA THR A 29 -13.10 -24.73 -29.41
C THR A 29 -14.44 -25.25 -28.91
N LEU A 30 -14.87 -24.80 -27.73
CA LEU A 30 -16.24 -24.94 -27.28
C LEU A 30 -16.96 -23.60 -27.50
N GLY A 31 -17.54 -23.48 -28.69
CA GLY A 31 -18.67 -22.59 -28.91
C GLY A 31 -19.89 -23.19 -28.22
N ALA A 32 -20.35 -22.55 -27.15
CA ALA A 32 -21.74 -22.58 -26.71
C ALA A 32 -21.99 -21.26 -25.98
N GLY A 33 -22.89 -20.46 -26.56
CA GLY A 33 -23.11 -19.06 -26.22
C GLY A 33 -23.44 -18.84 -24.74
N LEU A 34 -22.56 -18.10 -24.06
CA LEU A 34 -23.01 -17.16 -23.03
C LEU A 34 -23.39 -15.88 -23.75
N THR A 35 -24.68 -15.66 -23.92
CA THR A 35 -25.20 -14.30 -24.14
C THR A 35 -24.85 -13.49 -22.89
N LEU A 36 -23.72 -12.79 -22.92
CA LEU A 36 -23.48 -11.69 -22.00
C LEU A 36 -24.55 -10.64 -22.28
N THR A 37 -25.61 -10.64 -21.48
CA THR A 37 -26.43 -9.45 -21.31
C THR A 37 -25.50 -8.41 -20.67
N THR A 38 -24.98 -7.52 -21.51
CA THR A 38 -24.35 -6.29 -21.04
C THR A 38 -25.45 -5.42 -20.49
N GLU A 39 -25.81 -5.66 -19.24
CA GLU A 39 -26.54 -4.66 -18.46
C GLU A 39 -25.60 -3.44 -18.36
N PRO A 40 -25.97 -2.28 -18.91
CA PRO A 40 -25.14 -1.09 -18.78
C PRO A 40 -24.99 -0.81 -17.28
N ALA A 41 -23.75 -0.76 -16.83
CA ALA A 41 -23.40 -0.41 -15.46
C ALA A 41 -24.14 0.87 -15.09
N LYS A 42 -25.19 0.69 -14.27
CA LYS A 42 -25.98 1.78 -13.72
C LYS A 42 -24.98 2.72 -13.04
N ALA A 43 -24.88 3.94 -13.57
CA ALA A 43 -23.98 4.96 -13.10
C ALA A 43 -23.97 4.98 -11.57
N SER A 44 -22.80 4.71 -10.99
CA SER A 44 -22.59 4.76 -9.55
C SER A 44 -23.16 6.08 -9.04
N ALA A 45 -24.13 5.98 -8.14
CA ALA A 45 -24.85 7.12 -7.60
C ALA A 45 -23.85 8.19 -7.15
N ALA A 46 -24.16 9.44 -7.50
CA ALA A 46 -23.37 10.60 -7.10
C ALA A 46 -23.02 10.51 -5.60
N ILE A 47 -21.72 10.40 -5.32
CA ILE A 47 -21.20 10.41 -3.96
C ILE A 47 -21.69 11.72 -3.34
N PRO A 48 -22.46 11.69 -2.24
CA PRO A 48 -23.01 12.90 -1.67
C PRO A 48 -21.85 13.81 -1.23
N THR A 49 -21.74 14.98 -1.86
CA THR A 49 -20.66 15.95 -1.64
C THR A 49 -20.73 16.64 -0.26
N THR A 50 -21.70 16.26 0.58
CA THR A 50 -21.91 16.78 1.92
C THR A 50 -21.99 15.61 2.91
N LEU A 51 -20.86 15.28 3.53
CA LEU A 51 -20.78 14.35 4.66
C LEU A 51 -21.60 14.93 5.83
N THR A 52 -22.72 14.30 6.16
CA THR A 52 -23.62 14.70 7.26
C THR A 52 -23.23 14.10 8.62
N SER A 53 -22.28 13.15 8.63
CA SER A 53 -21.72 12.58 9.86
C SER A 53 -20.23 12.28 9.71
N PHE A 54 -19.45 12.73 10.70
CA PHE A 54 -18.01 12.50 10.81
C PHE A 54 -17.75 11.60 12.00
N ARG A 55 -17.28 10.38 11.74
CA ARG A 55 -17.02 9.40 12.79
C ARG A 55 -15.53 9.36 13.12
N CYS A 56 -15.20 9.41 14.40
CA CYS A 56 -13.82 9.29 14.85
C CYS A 56 -13.30 7.85 14.63
N PRO A 57 -12.20 7.63 13.89
CA PRO A 57 -11.65 6.30 13.64
C PRO A 57 -11.04 5.61 14.87
N ILE A 58 -10.86 6.32 15.99
CA ILE A 58 -10.23 5.76 17.21
C ILE A 58 -11.28 5.35 18.24
N CYS A 59 -12.23 6.23 18.54
CA CYS A 59 -13.24 6.01 19.59
C CYS A 59 -14.66 5.75 19.05
N SER A 60 -14.85 5.78 17.73
CA SER A 60 -16.14 5.59 17.05
C SER A 60 -17.23 6.61 17.40
N ALA A 61 -16.88 7.73 18.04
CA ALA A 61 -17.80 8.83 18.34
C ALA A 61 -18.21 9.59 17.06
N ASP A 62 -19.48 9.96 16.97
CA ASP A 62 -20.06 10.63 15.81
C ASP A 62 -20.20 12.14 16.03
N PHE A 63 -19.83 12.94 15.02
CA PHE A 63 -19.88 14.40 15.04
C PHE A 63 -20.63 14.93 13.81
N ALA A 64 -21.40 15.99 13.99
CA ALA A 64 -22.15 16.64 12.91
C ALA A 64 -21.28 17.58 12.04
N THR A 65 -20.11 17.99 12.52
CA THR A 65 -19.21 18.91 11.81
C THR A 65 -17.76 18.43 11.85
N PHE A 66 -17.01 18.71 10.78
CA PHE A 66 -15.59 18.35 10.67
C PHE A 66 -14.72 19.06 11.73
N SER A 67 -15.02 20.33 12.03
CA SER A 67 -14.29 21.10 13.06
C SER A 67 -14.45 20.49 14.46
N ALA A 68 -15.65 20.02 14.81
CA ALA A 68 -15.88 19.32 16.08
C ALA A 68 -15.10 18.01 16.16
N LEU A 69 -15.04 17.25 15.06
CA LEU A 69 -14.21 16.04 14.98
C LEU A 69 -12.73 16.39 15.19
N GLN A 70 -12.22 17.43 14.52
CA GLN A 70 -10.83 17.86 14.63
C GLN A 70 -10.47 18.28 16.08
N GLY A 71 -11.36 19.04 16.74
CA GLY A 71 -11.19 19.43 18.14
C GLY A 71 -11.26 18.23 19.10
N HIS A 72 -12.14 17.26 18.84
CA HIS A 72 -12.18 16.02 19.59
C HIS A 72 -10.88 15.21 19.42
N PHE A 73 -10.36 15.11 18.20
CA PHE A 73 -9.14 14.35 17.91
C PHE A 73 -7.94 14.89 18.69
N GLY A 74 -7.78 16.22 18.75
CA GLY A 74 -6.69 16.86 19.48
C GLY A 74 -6.81 16.78 21.02
N SER A 75 -8.03 16.72 21.55
CA SER A 75 -8.28 16.72 23.01
C SER A 75 -8.42 15.31 23.61
N ALA A 76 -9.12 14.40 22.94
CA ALA A 76 -9.41 13.06 23.44
C ALA A 76 -8.34 12.02 23.11
N HIS A 77 -7.44 12.30 22.14
CA HIS A 77 -6.41 11.36 21.69
C HIS A 77 -5.01 11.98 21.67
N PRO A 78 -4.43 12.30 22.86
CA PRO A 78 -3.07 12.78 22.93
C PRO A 78 -2.10 11.71 22.38
N GLY A 79 -1.29 12.08 21.39
CA GLY A 79 -0.29 11.21 20.77
C GLY A 79 -0.72 10.52 19.46
N ARG A 80 -1.95 10.73 18.98
CA ARG A 80 -2.38 10.26 17.65
C ARG A 80 -2.25 11.40 16.64
N VAL A 81 -1.57 11.12 15.55
CA VAL A 81 -1.29 12.10 14.50
C VAL A 81 -2.32 11.98 13.39
N MET A 82 -2.93 13.11 12.99
CA MET A 82 -3.79 13.13 11.81
C MET A 82 -2.91 12.99 10.56
N PRO A 83 -3.32 12.15 9.60
CA PRO A 83 -2.64 12.08 8.32
C PRO A 83 -2.86 13.37 7.54
N VAL A 84 -1.81 13.83 6.88
CA VAL A 84 -1.75 15.05 6.07
C VAL A 84 -1.71 14.65 4.59
N THR A 85 -2.40 15.42 3.75
CA THR A 85 -2.29 15.27 2.30
C THR A 85 -1.09 16.07 1.81
N THR A 86 -0.15 15.41 1.14
CA THR A 86 1.04 16.03 0.56
C THR A 86 1.10 15.76 -0.94
N LYS A 87 1.46 16.77 -1.71
CA LYS A 87 1.68 16.68 -3.16
C LYS A 87 3.17 16.50 -3.44
N LEU A 88 3.51 15.46 -4.19
CA LEU A 88 4.88 15.10 -4.54
C LEU A 88 5.00 14.92 -6.05
N GLN A 89 6.04 15.49 -6.66
CA GLN A 89 6.41 15.17 -8.04
C GLN A 89 7.45 14.03 -8.08
N VAL A 90 7.01 12.83 -8.46
CA VAL A 90 7.89 11.65 -8.51
C VAL A 90 8.04 11.18 -9.96
N ASN A 91 9.28 11.17 -10.46
CA ASN A 91 9.61 10.78 -11.84
C ASN A 91 8.76 11.52 -12.91
N GLY A 92 8.48 12.81 -12.68
CA GLY A 92 7.68 13.65 -13.58
C GLY A 92 6.16 13.41 -13.49
N LYS A 93 5.68 12.69 -12.48
CA LYS A 93 4.25 12.50 -12.21
C LYS A 93 3.86 13.16 -10.91
N GLU A 94 2.86 14.03 -10.97
CA GLU A 94 2.22 14.61 -9.78
C GLU A 94 1.43 13.52 -9.04
N CYS A 95 1.74 13.35 -7.77
CA CYS A 95 1.13 12.36 -6.90
C CYS A 95 0.63 13.04 -5.63
N GLU A 96 -0.68 13.00 -5.39
CA GLU A 96 -1.27 13.44 -4.13
C GLU A 96 -1.42 12.23 -3.20
N VAL A 97 -0.74 12.26 -2.06
CA VAL A 97 -0.69 11.14 -1.13
C VAL A 97 -1.07 11.56 0.29
N LEU A 98 -1.92 10.75 0.91
CA LEU A 98 -2.28 10.89 2.31
C LEU A 98 -1.25 10.16 3.18
N ILE A 99 -0.42 10.90 3.91
CA ILE A 99 0.72 10.39 4.69
C ILE A 99 0.64 10.83 6.16
N GLU A 100 1.24 10.06 7.06
CA GLU A 100 1.43 10.54 8.45
C GLU A 100 2.65 11.47 8.48
N PRO A 101 2.64 12.54 9.31
CA PRO A 101 3.69 13.56 9.27
C PRO A 101 5.08 13.06 9.68
N HIS A 102 5.16 11.94 10.40
CA HIS A 102 6.43 11.32 10.80
C HIS A 102 6.95 10.29 9.77
N TRP A 103 6.24 10.09 8.66
CA TRP A 103 6.69 9.14 7.63
C TRP A 103 7.85 9.70 6.83
N THR A 104 8.84 8.85 6.62
CA THR A 104 9.99 9.14 5.76
C THR A 104 9.58 9.09 4.29
N LEU A 105 10.34 9.77 3.45
CA LEU A 105 10.13 9.75 2.00
C LEU A 105 10.27 8.33 1.43
N GLN A 106 11.24 7.55 1.93
CA GLN A 106 11.41 6.14 1.55
C GLN A 106 10.14 5.34 1.79
N ARG A 107 9.55 5.48 2.99
CA ARG A 107 8.34 4.76 3.39
C ARG A 107 7.17 5.16 2.50
N THR A 108 7.01 6.45 2.23
CA THR A 108 5.94 6.96 1.36
C THR A 108 6.07 6.41 -0.07
N LEU A 109 7.28 6.42 -0.64
CA LEU A 109 7.54 5.87 -1.97
C LEU A 109 7.18 4.38 -2.06
N GLN A 110 7.55 3.56 -1.06
CA GLN A 110 7.24 2.13 -1.08
C GLN A 110 5.76 1.83 -0.81
N TYR A 111 5.19 2.38 0.27
CA TYR A 111 3.88 1.96 0.75
C TYR A 111 2.72 2.69 0.08
N LYS A 112 2.90 3.95 -0.34
CA LYS A 112 1.84 4.73 -1.00
C LYS A 112 1.96 4.68 -2.52
N LEU A 113 3.18 4.78 -3.05
CA LEU A 113 3.42 4.86 -4.48
C LEU A 113 3.84 3.53 -5.12
N GLY A 114 4.15 2.50 -4.31
CA GLY A 114 4.57 1.19 -4.80
C GLY A 114 5.97 1.19 -5.46
N LEU A 115 6.74 2.26 -5.30
CA LEU A 115 8.07 2.41 -5.89
C LEU A 115 9.11 1.75 -4.98
N THR A 116 9.50 0.53 -5.35
CA THR A 116 10.43 -0.29 -4.56
C THR A 116 11.91 -0.10 -4.92
N GLY A 117 12.24 0.92 -5.71
CA GLY A 117 13.61 1.23 -6.12
C GLY A 117 14.51 1.63 -4.95
N ALA A 118 14.04 2.54 -4.10
CA ALA A 118 14.73 2.89 -2.85
C ALA A 118 14.53 1.79 -1.80
N LYS A 119 15.63 1.15 -1.38
CA LYS A 119 15.58 0.01 -0.45
C LYS A 119 15.75 0.47 1.00
N GLN A 120 14.87 -0.01 1.88
CA GLN A 120 15.04 0.09 3.33
C GLN A 120 16.01 -1.01 3.78
N MET A 121 17.14 -0.63 4.37
CA MET A 121 18.12 -1.61 4.86
C MET A 121 18.62 -1.25 6.26
N CYS A 122 19.34 -0.13 6.42
CA CYS A 122 19.79 0.30 7.75
C CYS A 122 18.80 1.24 8.46
N ASP A 123 17.95 1.94 7.69
CA ASP A 123 16.97 2.93 8.16
C ASP A 123 17.49 4.01 9.12
N ARG A 124 18.80 4.28 9.07
CA ARG A 124 19.50 5.22 9.96
C ARG A 124 20.57 6.03 9.23
N GLY A 125 20.47 6.10 7.90
CA GLY A 125 21.40 6.85 7.04
C GLY A 125 22.81 6.28 6.88
N ALA A 126 23.09 5.05 7.37
CA ALA A 126 24.42 4.46 7.34
C ALA A 126 24.80 3.72 6.04
N CYS A 127 23.84 3.17 5.29
CA CYS A 127 24.12 2.27 4.16
C CYS A 127 23.89 2.86 2.76
N GLY A 128 23.25 4.01 2.62
CA GLY A 128 23.00 4.64 1.31
C GLY A 128 22.03 3.91 0.37
N SER A 129 21.46 2.76 0.75
CA SER A 129 20.52 2.01 -0.11
C SER A 129 19.20 2.75 -0.38
N CYS A 130 18.90 3.76 0.44
CA CYS A 130 17.71 4.60 0.37
C CYS A 130 17.96 5.90 -0.44
N THR A 131 19.06 6.02 -1.19
CA THR A 131 19.41 7.28 -1.87
C THR A 131 18.43 7.58 -3.02
N VAL A 132 17.91 8.80 -3.06
CA VAL A 132 17.05 9.33 -4.12
C VAL A 132 17.54 10.70 -4.55
N ILE A 133 17.06 11.20 -5.69
CA ILE A 133 17.39 12.53 -6.19
C ILE A 133 16.22 13.47 -5.91
N ILE A 134 16.49 14.56 -5.19
CA ILE A 134 15.55 15.65 -4.91
C ILE A 134 16.21 16.92 -5.43
N ASP A 135 15.55 17.66 -6.33
CA ASP A 135 16.07 18.90 -6.94
C ASP A 135 17.51 18.80 -7.47
N GLY A 136 17.84 17.65 -8.07
CA GLY A 136 19.17 17.37 -8.61
C GLY A 136 20.23 16.99 -7.58
N ARG A 137 19.88 16.86 -6.29
CA ARG A 137 20.80 16.45 -5.22
C ARG A 137 20.48 15.05 -4.72
N ALA A 138 21.53 14.25 -4.49
CA ALA A 138 21.40 12.93 -3.88
C ALA A 138 21.15 13.07 -2.37
N VAL A 139 20.00 12.60 -1.90
CA VAL A 139 19.57 12.68 -0.50
C VAL A 139 19.16 11.30 0.01
N LEU A 140 19.39 11.05 1.30
CA LEU A 140 18.96 9.83 1.99
C LEU A 140 17.47 9.93 2.32
N SER A 141 16.63 9.22 1.56
CA SER A 141 15.17 9.26 1.75
C SER A 141 14.68 8.67 3.07
N CYS A 142 15.52 7.88 3.76
CA CYS A 142 15.18 7.27 5.04
C CYS A 142 15.37 8.21 6.25
N THR A 143 16.07 9.33 6.09
CA THR A 143 16.21 10.36 7.15
C THR A 143 15.46 11.65 6.82
N THR A 144 14.80 11.70 5.67
CA THR A 144 14.07 12.88 5.18
C THR A 144 12.58 12.62 5.32
N LEU A 145 11.82 13.58 5.86
CA LEU A 145 10.38 13.45 6.00
C LEU A 145 9.69 13.73 4.67
N ALA A 146 8.63 12.97 4.38
CA ALA A 146 7.89 13.16 3.14
C ALA A 146 7.15 14.52 3.10
N VAL A 147 6.75 15.04 4.27
CA VAL A 147 6.10 16.36 4.38
C VAL A 147 7.02 17.53 4.07
N GLU A 148 8.35 17.36 4.22
CA GLU A 148 9.32 18.42 3.92
C GLU A 148 9.62 18.52 2.41
N CYS A 149 9.23 17.51 1.64
CA CYS A 149 9.47 17.41 0.20
C CYS A 149 8.23 17.79 -0.63
N GLU A 150 7.31 18.57 -0.06
CA GLU A 150 6.13 19.05 -0.77
C GLU A 150 6.54 19.97 -1.94
N GLY A 151 6.14 19.61 -3.16
CA GLY A 151 6.56 20.27 -4.39
C GLY A 151 6.35 19.43 -5.65
#